data_AF-A0A6G0FI82-F1
#
_entry.id   AF-A0A6G0FI82-F1
#
_cell.length_a   1.000
_cell.length_b   1.000
_cell.length_c   1.000
_cell.angle_alpha   90.00
_cell.angle_beta   90.00
_cell.angle_gamma   90.00
#
_symmetry.space_group_name_H-M   'P 1'
#
loop_
_entity.id
_entity.type
_entity.pdbx_description
1 polymer ?
#
loop_
_entity_poly.entity_id
_entity_poly.type
_entity_poly.pdbx_seq_one_letter_code
_entity_poly.pdbx_strand_id
1 'polypeptide(L)'
;MGRAKRYAVAASGQWTDEEEGRRRLPAGEVHAWEPGLNQTVCGLSLSRSRLSRFAHVPWPDIFPESGGAADRVQRVCPRCAAAAGRRGPDARPRWQRVNPRP
;
A
#
# COMPACT_ATOMS: atom_id res chain seq x y z
N MET A 1 -23.37 2.24 4.42
CA MET A 1 -21.96 1.95 4.76
C MET A 1 -21.09 2.08 3.51
N GLY A 2 -20.12 3.00 3.47
CA GLY A 2 -19.17 3.08 2.36
C GLY A 2 -18.22 1.90 2.38
N ARG A 3 -18.08 1.19 1.25
CA ARG A 3 -17.19 0.04 1.09
C ARG A 3 -15.76 0.48 1.45
N ALA A 4 -15.13 -0.21 2.40
CA ALA A 4 -13.76 0.08 2.80
C ALA A 4 -12.85 0.02 1.56
N LYS A 5 -12.14 1.12 1.26
CA LYS A 5 -11.17 1.15 0.16
C LYS A 5 -10.09 0.11 0.44
N ARG A 6 -9.99 -0.90 -0.44
CA ARG A 6 -8.96 -1.94 -0.38
C ARG A 6 -7.78 -1.47 -1.21
N TYR A 7 -6.72 -1.05 -0.54
CA TYR A 7 -5.48 -0.68 -1.20
C TYR A 7 -4.65 -1.93 -1.52
N ALA A 8 -4.15 -1.97 -2.75
CA ALA A 8 -3.14 -2.90 -3.21
C ALA A 8 -1.77 -2.20 -3.25
N VAL A 9 -0.75 -2.91 -3.74
CA VAL A 9 0.64 -2.44 -3.76
C VAL A 9 1.07 -2.06 -5.17
N ALA A 10 1.78 -0.94 -5.27
CA ALA A 10 2.62 -0.60 -6.41
C ALA A 10 4.08 -0.52 -5.95
N ALA A 11 5.01 -1.16 -6.65
CA ALA A 11 6.40 -1.26 -6.21
C ALA A 11 7.40 -0.93 -7.32
N SER A 12 8.57 -0.43 -6.94
CA SER A 12 9.67 -0.14 -7.87
C SER A 12 10.38 -1.39 -8.40
N GLY A 13 10.26 -2.51 -7.69
CA GLY A 13 10.85 -3.78 -8.07
C GLY A 13 9.91 -4.95 -7.82
N GLN A 14 10.32 -6.12 -8.30
CA GLN A 14 9.63 -7.38 -8.07
C GLN A 14 10.64 -8.50 -7.85
N TRP A 15 10.24 -9.54 -7.12
CA TRP A 15 10.98 -10.78 -6.99
C TRP A 15 10.01 -11.96 -7.04
N THR A 16 10.52 -13.17 -7.24
CA THR A 16 9.72 -14.39 -7.28
C THR A 16 10.12 -15.23 -6.08
N ASP A 17 9.13 -15.66 -5.30
CA ASP A 17 9.35 -16.63 -4.23
C ASP A 17 9.54 -18.03 -4.81
N GLU A 18 10.62 -18.69 -4.40
CA GLU A 18 11.06 -19.99 -4.93
C GLU A 18 10.36 -21.16 -4.22
N GLU A 19 9.88 -20.97 -2.99
CA GLU A 19 9.15 -21.97 -2.18
C GLU A 19 7.66 -22.09 -2.60
N GLU A 20 6.98 -20.97 -2.85
CA GLU A 20 5.56 -20.95 -3.29
C GLU A 20 5.41 -20.96 -4.82
N GLY A 21 6.54 -21.02 -5.56
CA GLY A 21 6.60 -21.35 -6.97
C GLY A 21 5.59 -20.60 -7.88
N ARG A 22 5.95 -19.38 -8.30
CA ARG A 22 5.43 -18.57 -9.45
C ARG A 22 4.78 -17.22 -9.11
N ARG A 23 4.60 -16.85 -7.85
CA ARG A 23 3.99 -15.54 -7.51
C ARG A 23 5.05 -14.45 -7.46
N ARG A 24 4.82 -13.37 -8.23
CA ARG A 24 5.64 -12.16 -8.18
C ARG A 24 5.25 -11.36 -6.96
N LEU A 25 6.21 -11.05 -6.11
CA LEU A 25 6.07 -10.27 -4.90
C LEU A 25 6.77 -8.91 -5.06
N PRO A 26 6.30 -7.87 -4.36
CA PRO A 26 6.87 -6.54 -4.45
C PRO A 26 8.29 -6.51 -3.86
N ALA A 27 9.16 -5.69 -4.44
CA ALA A 27 10.49 -5.39 -3.92
C ALA A 27 10.80 -3.89 -4.01
N GLY A 28 11.81 -3.46 -3.26
CA GLY A 28 12.31 -2.09 -3.28
C GLY A 28 11.37 -1.13 -2.56
N GLU A 29 11.04 0.00 -3.18
CA GLU A 29 10.12 0.98 -2.62
C GLU A 29 8.67 0.66 -2.99
N VAL A 30 7.79 0.64 -1.98
CA VAL A 30 6.37 0.32 -2.14
C VAL A 30 5.46 1.50 -1.80
N HIS A 31 4.38 1.60 -2.57
CA HIS A 31 3.36 2.63 -2.50
C HIS A 31 1.97 2.00 -2.47
N ALA A 32 1.07 2.63 -1.72
CA ALA A 32 -0.33 2.24 -1.72
C ALA A 32 -0.96 2.64 -3.05
N TRP A 33 -1.76 1.75 -3.61
CA TRP A 33 -2.42 1.93 -4.90
C TRP A 33 -3.87 1.44 -4.82
N GLU A 34 -4.81 2.21 -5.38
CA GLU A 34 -6.21 1.77 -5.50
C GLU A 34 -6.39 1.07 -6.86
N PRO A 35 -6.75 -0.22 -6.89
CA PRO A 35 -6.95 -0.94 -8.15
C PRO A 35 -7.92 -0.22 -9.08
N GLY A 36 -7.54 -0.06 -10.35
CA GLY A 36 -8.29 0.71 -11.35
C GLY A 36 -7.79 2.14 -11.56
N LEU A 37 -6.95 2.67 -10.67
CA LEU A 37 -6.28 3.96 -10.89
C LEU A 37 -4.92 3.79 -11.58
N ASN A 38 -4.45 4.85 -12.25
CA ASN A 38 -3.12 4.90 -12.88
C ASN A 38 -2.09 5.69 -12.06
N GLN A 39 -2.42 5.98 -10.80
CA GLN A 39 -1.57 6.66 -9.84
C GLN A 39 -1.63 6.01 -8.45
N THR A 40 -0.57 6.19 -7.66
CA THR A 40 -0.53 5.82 -6.24
C THR A 40 -1.34 6.78 -5.38
N VAL A 41 -1.63 6.38 -4.14
CA VAL A 41 -2.34 7.21 -3.15
C VAL A 41 -1.56 8.50 -2.84
N CYS A 42 -0.23 8.49 -2.91
CA CYS A 42 0.60 9.69 -2.71
C CYS A 42 0.71 10.58 -3.96
N GLY A 43 0.09 10.19 -5.09
CA GLY A 43 0.00 10.98 -6.31
C GLY A 43 1.04 10.67 -7.39
N LEU A 44 1.83 9.60 -7.25
CA LEU A 44 2.79 9.19 -8.28
C LEU A 44 2.08 8.49 -9.44
N SER A 45 2.39 8.89 -10.68
CA SER A 45 1.94 8.17 -11.87
C SER A 45 2.69 6.85 -12.00
N LEU A 46 1.97 5.74 -12.16
CA LEU A 46 2.58 4.40 -12.22
C LEU A 46 3.58 4.25 -13.38
N SER A 47 3.22 4.74 -14.57
CA SER A 47 4.08 4.63 -15.74
C SER A 47 5.31 5.53 -15.65
N ARG A 48 5.13 6.80 -15.25
CA ARG A 48 6.22 7.78 -15.14
C ARG A 48 7.21 7.40 -14.02
N SER A 49 6.72 6.83 -12.93
CA SER A 49 7.54 6.36 -11.81
C SER A 49 7.99 4.91 -11.95
N ARG A 50 7.70 4.25 -13.09
CA ARG A 50 8.06 2.85 -13.39
C ARG A 50 7.68 1.86 -12.28
N LEU A 51 6.49 2.05 -11.70
CA LEU A 51 5.97 1.19 -10.64
C LEU A 51 5.18 0.01 -11.24
N SER A 52 5.51 -1.20 -10.79
CA SER A 52 4.78 -2.42 -11.11
C SER A 52 3.57 -2.58 -10.19
N ARG A 53 2.48 -3.14 -10.72
CA ARG A 53 1.21 -3.32 -10.00
C ARG A 53 1.11 -4.73 -9.41
N PHE A 54 0.75 -4.82 -8.14
CA PHE A 54 0.55 -6.08 -7.41
C PHE A 54 -0.86 -6.09 -6.82
N ALA A 55 -1.86 -6.30 -7.67
CA ALA A 55 -3.27 -6.28 -7.27
C ALA A 55 -3.64 -7.41 -6.28
N HIS A 56 -2.87 -8.51 -6.29
CA HIS A 56 -3.02 -9.65 -5.41
C HIS A 56 -2.35 -9.46 -4.04
N VAL A 57 -1.48 -8.45 -3.89
CA VAL A 57 -0.82 -8.15 -2.61
C VAL A 57 -1.57 -7.00 -1.94
N PRO A 58 -2.26 -7.24 -0.83
CA PRO A 58 -2.94 -6.19 -0.11
C PRO A 58 -1.93 -5.32 0.64
N TRP A 59 -2.25 -4.03 0.81
CA TRP A 59 -1.35 -3.06 1.45
C TRP A 59 -0.84 -3.45 2.86
N PRO A 60 -1.59 -4.16 3.73
CA PRO A 60 -1.06 -4.58 5.02
C PRO A 60 0.07 -5.63 4.93
N ASP A 61 0.15 -6.40 3.84
CA ASP A 61 1.06 -7.55 3.75
C ASP A 61 2.52 -7.15 3.43
N ILE A 62 2.76 -5.87 3.12
CA ILE A 62 4.11 -5.31 2.91
C ILE A 62 4.80 -4.84 4.20
N PHE A 63 4.08 -4.83 5.32
CA PHE A 63 4.68 -4.48 6.60
C PHE A 63 5.51 -5.65 7.15
N PRO A 64 6.61 -5.38 7.88
CA PRO A 64 7.53 -6.42 8.34
C PRO A 64 6.88 -7.55 9.16
N GLU A 65 5.73 -7.26 9.76
CA GLU A 65 5.00 -8.14 10.66
C GLU A 65 4.25 -9.25 9.93
N SER A 66 4.04 -9.11 8.61
CA SER A 66 3.26 -10.03 7.80
C SER A 66 4.08 -11.21 7.26
N GLY A 67 5.41 -11.07 7.14
CA GLY A 67 6.29 -12.03 6.46
C GLY A 67 5.98 -12.19 4.96
N GLY A 68 6.85 -12.88 4.20
CA GLY A 68 6.64 -13.19 2.79
C GLY A 68 6.70 -11.96 1.89
N ALA A 69 5.57 -11.31 1.62
CA ALA A 69 5.50 -10.16 0.71
C ALA A 69 6.33 -8.95 1.16
N ALA A 70 6.68 -8.87 2.45
CA ALA A 70 7.53 -7.85 3.02
C ALA A 70 9.05 -8.10 2.83
N ASP A 71 9.48 -9.33 2.51
CA ASP A 71 10.88 -9.76 2.65
C ASP A 71 11.88 -8.97 1.78
N ARG A 72 11.46 -8.53 0.59
CA ARG A 72 12.30 -7.70 -0.29
C ARG A 72 11.87 -6.23 -0.35
N VAL A 73 10.96 -5.82 0.53
CA VAL A 73 10.55 -4.42 0.66
C VAL A 73 11.63 -3.66 1.43
N GLN A 74 12.27 -2.72 0.76
CA GLN A 74 13.33 -1.90 1.35
C GLN A 74 12.78 -0.61 1.97
N ARG A 75 11.70 -0.07 1.39
CA ARG A 75 11.11 1.19 1.84
C ARG A 75 9.61 1.22 1.61
N VAL A 76 8.87 1.55 2.66
CA VAL A 76 7.44 1.90 2.56
C VAL A 76 7.32 3.40 2.44
N CYS A 77 6.63 3.91 1.42
CA CYS A 77 6.42 5.35 1.27
C CYS A 77 5.66 5.90 2.50
N PRO A 78 6.20 6.88 3.25
CA PRO A 78 5.59 7.36 4.49
C PRO A 78 4.24 8.06 4.26
N ARG A 79 4.07 8.73 3.10
CA ARG A 79 2.79 9.34 2.71
C ARG A 79 1.71 8.29 2.48
N CYS A 80 2.06 7.20 1.79
CA CYS A 80 1.17 6.07 1.58
C CYS A 80 0.87 5.32 2.88
N ALA A 81 1.88 5.09 3.73
CA ALA A 81 1.67 4.47 5.04
C ALA A 81 0.70 5.29 5.91
N ALA A 82 0.84 6.61 5.92
CA ALA A 82 -0.03 7.50 6.68
C ALA A 82 -1.45 7.65 6.10
N ALA A 83 -1.64 7.40 4.81
CA ALA A 83 -2.93 7.52 4.12
C ALA A 83 -3.71 6.19 4.05
N ALA A 84 -3.00 5.08 3.84
CA ALA A 84 -3.57 3.75 3.69
C ALA A 84 -3.49 2.89 4.96
N GLY A 85 -2.61 3.23 5.93
CA GLY A 85 -2.58 2.71 7.30
C GLY A 85 -2.48 1.17 7.43
N ARG A 86 -2.49 0.69 8.69
CA ARG A 86 -2.54 -0.76 9.03
C ARG A 86 -3.95 -1.37 8.88
N ARG A 87 -4.99 -0.56 8.78
CA ARG A 87 -6.37 -0.98 8.46
C ARG A 87 -7.03 0.14 7.67
N GLY A 88 -7.63 -0.20 6.52
CA GLY A 88 -8.55 0.71 5.84
C GLY A 88 -9.66 1.19 6.79
N PRO A 89 -10.44 2.20 6.38
CA PRO A 89 -11.26 3.19 7.14
C PRO A 89 -11.09 3.48 8.64
N ASP A 90 -10.50 2.59 9.43
CA ASP A 90 -10.47 2.56 10.89
C ASP A 90 -9.11 2.97 11.47
N ALA A 91 -8.07 3.19 10.65
CA ALA A 91 -6.72 3.51 11.11
C ALA A 91 -6.41 5.01 11.30
N ARG A 92 -7.39 5.91 11.17
CA ARG A 92 -7.24 7.29 11.70
C ARG A 92 -8.43 7.64 12.58
N PRO A 93 -8.21 8.27 13.76
CA PRO A 93 -9.26 9.11 14.32
C PRO A 93 -9.58 10.15 13.25
N ARG A 94 -10.85 10.19 12.81
CA ARG A 94 -11.34 11.26 11.94
C ARG A 94 -11.02 12.57 12.65
N TRP A 95 -10.45 13.54 11.94
CA TRP A 95 -10.15 14.85 12.51
C TRP A 95 -11.47 15.43 13.05
N GLN A 96 -11.65 15.37 14.36
CA GLN A 96 -12.88 15.75 15.02
C GLN A 96 -12.70 17.20 15.45
N ARG A 97 -13.31 18.14 14.72
CA ARG A 97 -13.44 19.52 15.23
C ARG A 97 -14.40 19.45 16.40
N VAL A 98 -13.84 19.30 17.60
CA VAL A 98 -14.57 19.66 18.81
C VAL A 98 -14.54 21.18 18.81
N ASN A 99 -15.69 21.80 18.55
CA ASN A 99 -15.92 23.21 18.84
C ASN A 99 -16.47 23.25 20.28
N PRO A 100 -15.67 23.48 21.33
CA PRO A 100 -16.21 24.00 22.56
C PRO A 100 -15.87 25.48 22.56
N ARG A 101 -16.73 26.31 21.97
CA ARG A 101 -16.83 27.68 22.48
C ARG A 101 -18.29 28.03 22.76
N PRO A 102 -18.52 28.75 23.87
CA PRO A 102 -19.86 28.97 24.45
C PRO A 102 -20.75 29.81 23.55
#